data_AF-A0A7J6QI67-F1
#
_entry.id   AF-A0A7J6QI67-F1
#
_cell.length_a   1.000
_cell.length_b   1.000
_cell.length_c   1.000
_cell.angle_alpha   90.00
_cell.angle_beta   90.00
_cell.angle_gamma   90.00
#
_symmetry.space_group_name_H-M   'P 1'
#
loop_
_entity.id
_entity.type
_entity.pdbx_description
1 polymer ?
#
loop_
_entity_poly.entity_id
_entity_poly.type
_entity_poly.pdbx_seq_one_letter_code
_entity_poly.pdbx_strand_id
1 'polypeptide(L)' 'RIKAFQKSDKANRHCADCGELGPTYICTDFGTFVCTECAGIHRELNHKVKGISVSKWTEQEVENLEAHGNTKDRETYTAN' A
#
# COMPACT_ATOMS: atom_id res chain seq x y z
N ARG A 1 -1.82 -6.87 12.42
CA ARG A 1 -0.54 -6.96 11.69
C ARG A 1 -0.38 -5.78 10.71
N ILE A 2 -1.18 -5.68 9.65
CA ILE A 2 -1.12 -4.57 8.66
C ILE A 2 -1.08 -3.16 9.28
N LYS A 3 -2.02 -2.78 10.16
CA LYS A 3 -2.00 -1.45 10.81
C LYS A 3 -0.75 -1.18 11.65
N ALA A 4 -0.13 -2.23 12.19
CA ALA A 4 1.12 -2.09 12.93
C ALA A 4 2.27 -1.83 11.96
N PHE A 5 2.34 -2.59 10.85
CA PHE A 5 3.31 -2.38 9.77
C PHE A 5 3.17 -0.99 9.11
N GLN A 6 1.94 -0.53 8.90
CA GLN A 6 1.67 0.81 8.39
C GLN A 6 2.26 1.90 9.31
N LYS A 7 2.21 1.69 10.62
CA LYS A 7 2.70 2.65 11.61
C LYS A 7 4.19 2.55 11.87
N SER A 8 4.81 1.39 11.61
CA SER A 8 6.24 1.18 11.84
C SER A 8 7.13 1.90 10.83
N ASP A 9 6.62 2.16 9.62
CA ASP A 9 7.33 2.93 8.59
C ASP A 9 6.60 4.24 8.31
N LYS A 10 7.34 5.36 8.31
CA LYS A 10 6.78 6.67 8.01
C LYS A 10 6.25 6.78 6.58
N ALA A 11 6.85 6.09 5.61
CA ALA A 11 6.43 6.12 4.22
C ALA A 11 5.05 5.47 4.04
N ASN A 12 4.77 4.37 4.76
CA ASN A 12 3.48 3.67 4.72
C ASN A 12 2.31 4.50 5.29
N ARG A 13 2.60 5.59 6.01
CA ARG A 13 1.59 6.53 6.53
C ARG A 13 1.17 7.58 5.50
N HIS A 14 1.79 7.58 4.33
CA HIS A 14 1.46 8.46 3.21
C HIS A 14 1.09 7.60 2.00
N CYS A 15 0.16 8.08 1.18
CA CYS A 15 -0.16 7.47 -0.10
C CYS A 15 1.11 7.39 -0.96
N ALA A 16 1.37 6.22 -1.56
CA ALA A 16 2.51 6.01 -2.44
C ALA A 16 2.49 6.95 -3.66
N ASP A 17 1.29 7.25 -4.19
CA ASP A 17 1.15 7.98 -5.46
C ASP A 17 1.05 9.50 -5.26
N CYS A 18 0.19 9.95 -4.33
CA CYS A 18 -0.09 11.39 -4.14
C CYS A 18 0.50 11.98 -2.85
N GLY A 19 1.05 11.15 -1.96
CA GLY A 19 1.62 11.60 -0.69
C GLY A 19 0.61 11.99 0.41
N GLU A 20 -0.70 11.86 0.17
CA GLU A 20 -1.73 12.16 1.18
C GLU A 20 -1.55 11.29 2.44
N LEU A 21 -1.72 11.90 3.61
CA LEU A 21 -1.61 11.21 4.90
C LEU A 21 -2.78 10.25 5.14
N GLY A 22 -2.48 9.12 5.79
CA GLY A 22 -3.49 8.18 6.25
C GLY A 22 -4.12 7.34 5.12
N PRO A 23 -3.33 6.67 4.27
CA PRO A 23 -3.88 5.77 3.26
C PRO A 23 -4.71 4.65 3.93
N THR A 24 -5.84 4.34 3.31
CA THR A 24 -6.85 3.38 3.83
C THR A 24 -6.91 2.09 3.02
N TYR A 25 -6.20 2.05 1.89
CA TYR A 25 -6.12 0.92 0.97
C TYR A 25 -4.68 0.50 0.72
N ILE A 26 -4.52 -0.71 0.20
CA ILE A 26 -3.25 -1.27 -0.25
C ILE A 26 -3.45 -1.76 -1.68
N CYS A 27 -2.59 -1.35 -2.61
CA CYS A 27 -2.48 -2.00 -3.91
C CYS A 27 -1.61 -3.25 -3.75
N THR A 28 -2.21 -4.43 -3.88
CA THR A 28 -1.51 -5.69 -3.59
C THR A 28 -0.55 -6.12 -4.69
N ASP A 29 -0.71 -5.58 -5.89
CA ASP A 29 0.20 -5.88 -7.00
C ASP A 29 1.58 -5.22 -6.81
N PHE A 30 1.63 -4.06 -6.15
CA PHE A 30 2.87 -3.35 -5.81
C PHE A 30 3.26 -3.46 -4.33
N GLY A 31 2.35 -3.92 -3.46
CA GLY A 31 2.59 -3.95 -2.02
C GLY A 31 2.69 -2.54 -1.40
N THR A 32 1.93 -1.57 -1.93
CA THR A 32 1.97 -0.17 -1.53
C THR A 32 0.68 0.28 -0.83
N PHE A 33 0.81 1.20 0.12
CA PHE A 33 -0.31 1.87 0.78
C PHE A 33 -0.75 3.09 -0.03
N VAL A 34 -2.05 3.16 -0.36
CA VAL A 34 -2.64 4.20 -1.20
C VAL A 34 -3.92 4.79 -0.59
N CYS A 35 -4.22 6.06 -0.88
CA CYS A 35 -5.45 6.70 -0.44
C CYS A 35 -6.66 6.18 -1.23
N THR A 36 -7.87 6.59 -0.83
CA THR A 36 -9.12 6.15 -1.48
C THR A 36 -9.19 6.54 -2.95
N GLU A 37 -8.73 7.74 -3.30
CA GLU A 37 -8.76 8.26 -4.68
C GLU A 37 -7.80 7.48 -5.58
N CYS A 38 -6.53 7.34 -5.16
CA CYS A 38 -5.54 6.56 -5.90
C CYS A 38 -5.93 5.08 -5.99
N ALA A 39 -6.54 4.51 -4.95
CA ALA A 39 -7.15 3.18 -5.01
C ALA A 39 -8.22 3.05 -6.10
N GLY A 40 -8.98 4.11 -6.40
CA GLY A 40 -9.90 4.17 -7.54
C GLY A 40 -9.17 4.07 -8.86
N ILE A 41 -8.14 4.90 -9.05
CA ILE A 41 -7.30 4.92 -10.26
C ILE A 41 -6.64 3.55 -10.48
N HIS A 42 -6.08 2.94 -9.44
CA HIS A 42 -5.49 1.60 -9.52
C HIS A 42 -6.50 0.54 -10.01
N ARG A 43 -7.77 0.62 -9.60
CA ARG A 43 -8.83 -0.29 -10.09
C ARG A 43 -9.13 -0.06 -11.57
N GLU A 44 -9.15 1.18 -12.03
CA GLU A 44 -9.32 1.51 -13.47
C GLU A 44 -8.19 0.94 -14.33
N LEU A 45 -6.98 0.85 -13.75
CA LEU A 45 -5.82 0.21 -14.36
C LEU A 45 -5.79 -1.33 -14.19
N ASN A 46 -6.87 -1.94 -13.69
CA ASN A 46 -6.98 -3.38 -13.38
C ASN A 46 -6.00 -3.89 -12.31
N HIS A 47 -5.44 -3.00 -11.48
CA HIS A 47 -4.66 -3.42 -10.31
C HIS A 47 -5.56 -3.90 -9.17
N LYS A 48 -5.07 -4.86 -8.40
CA LYS A 48 -5.75 -5.39 -7.22
C LYS A 48 -5.54 -4.47 -6.03
N VAL A 49 -6.66 -4.09 -5.39
CA VAL A 49 -6.66 -3.18 -4.25
C VAL A 49 -7.53 -3.74 -3.13
N LYS A 50 -7.01 -3.72 -1.89
CA LYS A 50 -7.70 -4.20 -0.69
C LYS A 50 -7.72 -3.13 0.40
N GLY A 51 -8.84 -3.04 1.12
CA GLY A 51 -8.99 -2.11 2.23
C GLY A 51 -8.28 -2.62 3.49
N ILE A 52 -7.57 -1.74 4.18
CA ILE A 52 -6.78 -2.09 5.37
C ILE A 52 -7.67 -2.67 6.50
N SER A 53 -8.86 -2.09 6.70
CA SER A 53 -9.75 -2.48 7.81
C SER A 53 -10.99 -3.25 7.39
N VAL A 54 -11.29 -3.30 6.08
CA VAL A 54 -12.58 -3.83 5.56
C VAL A 54 -12.42 -5.09 4.72
N SER A 55 -11.19 -5.44 4.33
CA SER A 55 -10.92 -6.66 3.55
C SER A 55 -10.41 -7.79 4.45
N LYS A 56 -10.73 -9.02 4.08
CA LYS A 56 -10.08 -10.21 4.65
C LYS A 56 -8.70 -10.37 4.04
N TRP A 57 -7.70 -10.67 4.86
CA TRP A 57 -6.31 -10.84 4.44
C TRP A 57 -5.83 -12.25 4.78
N THR A 58 -5.13 -12.88 3.85
CA THR A 58 -4.41 -14.13 4.11
C THR A 58 -3.03 -13.81 4.69
N GLU A 59 -2.42 -14.75 5.42
CA GLU A 59 -1.06 -14.56 5.93
C GLU A 59 -0.05 -14.28 4.81
N GLN A 60 -0.16 -14.99 3.68
CA GLN A 60 0.72 -14.78 2.52
C GLN A 60 0.64 -13.36 1.96
N GLU A 61 -0.56 -12.77 1.90
CA GLU A 61 -0.72 -11.39 1.43
C GLU A 61 -0.09 -10.40 2.42
N VAL A 62 -0.19 -10.67 3.72
CA VAL A 62 0.42 -9.82 4.75
C VAL A 62 1.94 -9.93 4.72
N GLU A 63 2.48 -11.14 4.55
CA GLU A 63 3.92 -11.37 4.39
C GLU A 63 4.47 -10.69 3.13
N ASN A 64 3.76 -10.81 2.00
CA ASN A 64 4.14 -10.13 0.77
C ASN A 64 4.15 -8.61 0.96
N LEU A 65 3.14 -8.04 1.63
CA LEU A 65 3.10 -6.62 1.95
C LEU A 65 4.28 -6.19 2.82
N GLU A 66 4.59 -6.95 3.87
CA GLU A 66 5.70 -6.66 4.79
C GLU A 66 7.08 -6.80 4.14
N ALA A 67 7.22 -7.66 3.12
CA ALA A 67 8.42 -7.75 2.28
C ALA A 67 8.58 -6.58 1.29
N HIS A 68 7.51 -5.79 1.09
CA HIS A 68 7.46 -4.58 0.27
C HIS A 68 7.25 -3.34 1.15
N GLY A 69 6.23 -2.52 0.88
CA GLY A 69 5.99 -1.25 1.54
C GLY A 69 6.54 -0.05 0.75
N ASN A 70 6.04 1.13 1.09
CA ASN A 70 6.23 2.35 0.31
C ASN A 70 7.68 2.83 0.27
N THR A 71 8.48 2.54 1.30
CA THR A 71 9.92 2.86 1.27
C THR A 71 10.63 2.08 0.18
N LYS A 72 10.39 0.76 0.11
CA LYS A 72 11.03 -0.13 -0.87
C LYS A 72 10.55 0.15 -2.30
N ASP A 73 9.26 0.45 -2.45
CA ASP A 73 8.68 0.89 -3.71
C ASP A 73 9.37 2.17 -4.23
N ARG A 74 9.50 3.19 -3.36
CA ARG A 74 10.23 4.41 -3.69
C ARG A 74 11.68 4.13 -4.10
N GLU A 75 12.41 3.29 -3.38
CA GLU A 75 13.78 2.90 -3.74
C GLU A 75 13.86 2.19 -5.10
N THR A 76 12.82 1.45 -5.48
CA THR A 76 12.79 0.71 -6.74
C THR A 76 12.48 1.62 -7.94
N TYR A 77 11.53 2.54 -7.79
CA TYR A 77 10.98 3.31 -8.92
C TYR A 77 11.47 4.76 -9.01
N THR A 78 12.02 5.34 -7.93
CA THR A 78 12.55 6.72 -7.93
C THR A 78 14.08 6.80 -7.89
N ALA A 79 14.78 5.66 -7.97
CA ALA A 79 16.24 5.62 -8.03
C ALA A 79 16.82 5.88 -9.45
N ASN A 80 16.04 6.43 -10.38
CA ASN A 80 16.47 6.83 -11.71
C ASN A 80 16.30 8.33 -11.94
#